data_AF-A0A6I2VCX7-F1
#
_entry.id   AF-A0A6I2VCX7-F1
#
_cell.length_a   1.000
_cell.length_b   1.000
_cell.length_c   1.000
_cell.angle_alpha   90.00
_cell.angle_beta   90.00
_cell.angle_gamma   90.00
#
_symmetry.space_group_name_H-M   'P 1'
#
loop_
_entity.id
_entity.type
_entity.pdbx_description
1 polymer ?
#
loop_
_entity_poly.entity_id
_entity_poly.type
_entity_poly.pdbx_seq_one_letter_code
_entity_poly.pdbx_strand_id
1 'polypeptide(L)'
;IVFGARAARAALDEPVTLSGDPPAGTPLVLPSPETRAAMWSDAGLVRNREGLERLLDDPYPLAALVARCALAREESRGSHWRTDFPALNSDLDGIHAVIRGESAAFERWQ
;
A
#
# COMPACT_ATOMS: atom_id res chain seq x y z
N ILE A 1 13.68 10.98 -11.90
CA ILE A 1 13.84 12.12 -12.85
C ILE A 1 12.52 12.47 -13.55
N VAL A 2 11.79 11.52 -14.16
CA VAL A 2 10.53 11.83 -14.89
C VAL A 2 9.44 12.46 -14.02
N PHE A 3 9.05 11.85 -12.90
CA PHE A 3 7.98 12.37 -12.04
C PHE A 3 8.31 13.74 -11.45
N GLY A 4 9.55 13.95 -10.98
CA GLY A 4 9.97 15.24 -10.44
C GLY A 4 9.88 16.38 -11.46
N ALA A 5 10.32 16.16 -12.70
CA ALA A 5 10.21 17.16 -13.76
C ALA A 5 8.75 17.44 -14.14
N ARG A 6 7.89 16.41 -14.20
CA ARG A 6 6.45 16.56 -14.48
C ARG A 6 5.74 17.33 -13.35
N ALA A 7 6.04 16.99 -12.10
CA ALA A 7 5.49 17.67 -10.93
C ALA A 7 5.91 19.14 -10.88
N ALA A 8 7.19 19.43 -11.11
CA ALA A 8 7.68 20.80 -11.16
C ALA A 8 7.00 21.63 -12.25
N ARG A 9 6.77 21.04 -13.43
CA ARG A 9 6.11 21.73 -14.54
C ARG A 9 4.62 21.96 -14.28
N ALA A 10 3.93 20.96 -13.73
CA ALA A 10 2.53 21.12 -13.31
C ALA A 10 2.37 22.22 -12.25
N ALA A 11 3.28 22.28 -11.27
CA ALA A 11 3.26 23.29 -10.23
C ALA A 11 3.48 24.73 -10.76
N LEU A 12 4.19 24.91 -11.88
CA LEU A 12 4.34 26.22 -12.52
C LEU A 12 3.07 26.70 -13.23
N ASP A 13 2.21 25.77 -13.65
CA ASP A 13 0.92 26.05 -14.29
C ASP A 13 -0.20 26.27 -13.24
N GLU A 14 0.05 25.93 -11.97
CA GLU A 14 -0.89 26.16 -10.88
C GLU A 14 -0.88 27.64 -10.43
N PRO A 15 -2.06 28.25 -10.18
CA PRO A 15 -2.12 29.59 -9.63
C PRO A 15 -1.50 29.59 -8.23
N VAL A 16 -0.58 30.54 -7.98
CA VAL A 16 0.03 30.72 -6.66
C VAL A 16 -1.06 31.12 -5.66
N THR A 17 -1.52 30.13 -4.89
CA THR A 17 -2.55 30.29 -3.85
C THR A 17 -1.98 30.14 -2.43
N LEU A 18 -0.71 29.79 -2.31
CA LEU A 18 -0.06 29.58 -1.02
C LEU A 18 0.25 30.92 -0.35
N SER A 19 -0.45 31.19 0.75
CA SER A 19 -0.14 32.26 1.70
C SER A 19 0.15 31.67 3.08
N GLY A 20 1.19 32.15 3.75
CA GLY A 20 1.56 31.73 5.10
C GLY A 20 2.78 30.82 5.15
N ASP A 21 3.24 30.55 6.36
CA ASP A 21 4.37 29.65 6.60
C ASP A 21 3.95 28.19 6.34
N PRO A 22 4.86 27.36 5.81
CA PRO A 22 4.59 25.93 5.69
C PRO A 22 4.30 25.33 7.08
N PRO A 23 3.37 24.37 7.18
CA PRO A 23 3.13 23.70 8.44
C PRO A 23 4.42 23.05 8.95
N ALA A 24 4.62 23.08 10.27
CA ALA A 24 5.74 22.36 10.88
C ALA A 24 5.68 20.88 10.47
N GLY A 25 6.82 20.34 10.04
CA GLY A 25 6.90 18.94 9.63
C GLY A 25 6.50 18.01 10.77
N THR A 26 5.62 17.05 10.51
CA THR A 26 5.33 15.98 11.45
C THR A 26 6.50 15.00 11.47
N PRO A 27 7.06 14.63 12.65
CA PRO A 27 8.11 13.63 12.74
C PRO A 27 7.67 12.30 12.13
N LEU A 28 8.54 11.69 11.33
CA LEU A 28 8.31 10.35 10.80
C LEU A 28 8.41 9.32 11.92
N VAL A 29 7.33 8.59 12.15
CA VAL A 29 7.33 7.41 13.01
C VAL A 29 7.84 6.23 12.18
N LEU A 30 8.98 5.67 12.58
CA LEU A 30 9.56 4.50 11.93
C LEU A 30 8.91 3.21 12.46
N PRO A 31 8.78 2.17 11.64
CA PRO A 31 8.30 0.87 12.10
C PRO A 31 9.30 0.26 13.09
N SER A 32 8.79 -0.39 14.14
CA SER A 32 9.64 -1.05 15.13
C SER A 32 10.33 -2.30 14.54
N PRO A 33 11.37 -2.84 15.19
CA PRO A 33 11.93 -4.15 14.84
C PRO A 33 10.87 -5.26 14.77
N GLU A 34 9.89 -5.24 15.67
CA GLU A 34 8.79 -6.21 15.75
C GLU A 34 7.88 -6.09 14.52
N THR A 35 7.44 -4.88 14.16
CA THR A 35 6.67 -4.65 12.91
C THR A 35 7.43 -5.16 11.68
N ARG A 36 8.75 -4.90 11.61
CA ARG A 36 9.57 -5.38 10.48
C ARG A 36 9.64 -6.91 10.43
N ALA A 37 9.76 -7.56 11.59
CA ALA A 37 9.79 -9.02 11.70
C ALA A 37 8.42 -9.63 11.33
N ALA A 38 7.32 -9.02 11.76
CA ALA A 38 5.97 -9.41 11.39
C ALA A 38 5.74 -9.26 9.87
N MET A 39 6.08 -8.10 9.30
CA MET A 39 6.04 -7.87 7.84
C MET A 39 6.83 -8.92 7.05
N TRP A 40 8.03 -9.28 7.49
CA TRP A 40 8.84 -10.31 6.84
C TRP A 40 8.18 -11.70 6.90
N SER A 41 7.62 -12.05 8.05
CA SER A 41 7.07 -13.39 8.30
C SER A 41 5.69 -13.58 7.68
N ASP A 42 4.84 -12.55 7.74
CA ASP A 42 3.41 -12.63 7.41
C ASP A 42 3.05 -12.00 6.07
N ALA A 43 3.84 -11.02 5.59
CA ALA A 43 3.63 -10.33 4.31
C ALA A 43 4.87 -10.34 3.39
N GLY A 44 5.80 -11.26 3.63
CA GLY A 44 7.06 -11.42 2.89
C GLY A 44 6.90 -12.04 1.49
N LEU A 45 7.86 -12.88 1.08
CA LEU A 45 7.83 -13.54 -0.24
C LEU A 45 6.62 -14.48 -0.38
N VAL A 46 6.28 -15.15 0.72
CA VAL A 46 5.20 -16.11 0.83
C VAL A 46 4.14 -15.57 1.77
N ARG A 47 2.87 -15.64 1.36
CA ARG A 47 1.74 -15.14 2.13
C ARG A 47 0.62 -16.17 2.16
N ASN A 48 -0.14 -16.16 3.23
CA ASN A 48 -1.39 -16.91 3.37
C ASN A 48 -2.39 -16.09 4.19
N ARG A 49 -3.66 -16.51 4.24
CA ARG A 49 -4.70 -15.81 5.00
C ARG A 49 -4.30 -15.59 6.46
N GLU A 50 -3.84 -16.64 7.14
CA GLU A 50 -3.56 -16.60 8.58
C GLU A 50 -2.49 -15.57 8.97
N GLY A 51 -1.37 -15.53 8.25
CA GLY A 51 -0.33 -14.53 8.49
C GLY A 51 -0.81 -13.11 8.24
N LEU A 52 -1.54 -12.91 7.15
CA LEU A 52 -2.07 -11.58 6.83
C LEU A 52 -3.13 -11.12 7.85
N GLU A 53 -3.96 -12.03 8.37
CA GLU A 53 -4.91 -11.72 9.44
C GLU A 53 -4.21 -11.28 10.73
N ARG A 54 -3.10 -11.92 11.13
CA ARG A 54 -2.29 -11.44 12.26
C ARG A 54 -1.78 -10.01 12.05
N LEU A 55 -1.38 -9.69 10.83
CA LEU A 55 -0.79 -8.38 10.51
C LEU A 55 -1.82 -7.24 10.50
N LEU A 56 -3.13 -7.54 10.51
CA LEU A 56 -4.19 -6.54 10.64
C LEU A 56 -4.14 -5.78 11.97
N ASP A 57 -3.61 -6.42 13.02
CA ASP A 57 -3.51 -5.89 14.37
C ASP A 57 -2.15 -5.23 14.66
N ASP A 58 -1.26 -5.10 13.65
CA ASP A 58 0.04 -4.44 13.83
C ASP A 58 -0.15 -2.95 14.18
N PRO A 59 0.57 -2.43 15.20
CA PRO A 59 0.43 -1.03 15.62
C PRO A 59 0.91 -0.02 14.57
N TYR A 60 1.69 -0.45 13.58
CA TYR A 60 2.13 0.41 12.49
C TYR A 60 1.08 0.43 11.37
N PRO A 61 0.41 1.58 11.11
CA PRO A 61 -0.75 1.62 10.21
C PRO A 61 -0.45 1.08 8.81
N LEU A 62 0.75 1.32 8.28
CA LEU A 62 1.12 0.84 6.95
C LEU A 62 1.19 -0.70 6.87
N ALA A 63 1.59 -1.39 7.94
CA ALA A 63 1.63 -2.86 7.96
C ALA A 63 0.20 -3.43 7.86
N ALA A 64 -0.73 -2.90 8.65
CA ALA A 64 -2.14 -3.27 8.57
C ALA A 64 -2.76 -2.94 7.20
N LEU A 65 -2.40 -1.82 6.56
CA LEU A 65 -2.88 -1.49 5.21
C LEU A 65 -2.36 -2.46 4.15
N VAL A 66 -1.09 -2.88 4.23
CA VAL A 66 -0.53 -3.91 3.34
C VAL A 66 -1.31 -5.22 3.52
N ALA A 67 -1.59 -5.62 4.76
CA ALA A 67 -2.37 -6.81 5.06
C ALA A 67 -3.78 -6.76 4.44
N ARG A 68 -4.49 -5.64 4.61
CA ARG A 68 -5.85 -5.43 4.04
C ARG A 68 -5.85 -5.56 2.51
N CYS A 69 -4.91 -4.91 1.83
CA CYS A 69 -4.77 -5.03 0.38
C CYS A 69 -4.43 -6.46 -0.05
N ALA A 70 -3.54 -7.13 0.67
CA ALA A 70 -3.13 -8.50 0.37
C ALA A 70 -4.23 -9.53 0.65
N LEU A 71 -5.08 -9.30 1.65
CA LEU A 71 -6.26 -10.13 1.94
C LEU A 71 -7.34 -9.97 0.90
N ALA A 72 -7.60 -8.74 0.46
CA ALA A 72 -8.58 -8.47 -0.60
C ALA A 72 -8.19 -9.14 -1.93
N ARG A 73 -6.89 -9.25 -2.23
CA ARG A 73 -6.38 -9.83 -3.48
C ARG A 73 -6.22 -11.34 -3.39
N GLU A 74 -7.31 -12.05 -3.68
CA GLU A 74 -7.37 -13.52 -3.71
C GLU A 74 -6.81 -14.12 -5.02
N GLU A 75 -5.53 -13.86 -5.29
CA GLU A 75 -4.76 -14.48 -6.39
C GLU A 75 -3.25 -14.38 -6.14
N SER A 76 -2.44 -14.93 -7.06
CA SER A 76 -1.00 -14.70 -7.11
C SER A 76 -0.59 -14.02 -8.41
N ARG A 77 0.11 -12.87 -8.31
CA ARG A 77 0.55 -12.06 -9.46
C ARG A 77 1.82 -11.26 -9.16
N GLY A 78 2.83 -11.38 -10.02
CA GLY A 78 4.09 -10.65 -9.85
C GLY A 78 4.77 -11.01 -8.52
N SER A 79 5.15 -10.00 -7.73
CA SER A 79 5.74 -10.20 -6.39
C SER A 79 4.72 -10.53 -5.28
N HIS A 80 3.43 -10.50 -5.61
CA HIS A 80 2.36 -10.90 -4.71
C HIS A 80 2.06 -12.40 -4.87
N TRP A 81 2.62 -13.25 -4.02
CA TRP A 81 2.35 -14.69 -4.00
C TRP A 81 1.58 -15.12 -2.75
N ARG A 82 0.46 -15.83 -2.95
CA ARG A 82 -0.47 -16.35 -1.94
C ARG A 82 -0.54 -17.87 -2.07
N THR A 83 -0.17 -18.62 -1.02
CA THR A 83 -0.20 -20.10 -1.06
C THR A 83 -1.62 -20.65 -1.16
N ASP A 84 -2.58 -19.93 -0.59
CA ASP A 84 -4.01 -20.27 -0.60
C ASP A 84 -4.75 -19.75 -1.85
N PHE A 85 -4.10 -18.92 -2.67
CA PHE A 85 -4.57 -18.50 -3.98
C PHE A 85 -3.41 -18.49 -5.00
N PRO A 86 -2.87 -19.67 -5.37
CA PRO A 86 -1.63 -19.76 -6.15
C PRO A 86 -1.80 -19.42 -7.64
N ALA A 87 -3.03 -19.41 -8.15
CA ALA A 87 -3.34 -19.14 -9.55
C ALA A 87 -3.59 -17.64 -9.79
N LEU A 88 -3.45 -17.22 -11.05
CA LEU A 88 -3.96 -15.95 -11.53
C LEU A 88 -5.50 -15.99 -11.57
N ASN A 89 -6.12 -14.85 -11.28
CA ASN A 89 -7.54 -14.62 -11.47
C ASN A 89 -7.73 -13.54 -12.55
N SER A 90 -8.36 -13.91 -13.67
CA SER A 90 -8.60 -13.00 -14.80
C SER A 90 -9.51 -11.82 -14.44
N ASP A 91 -10.39 -11.98 -13.43
CA ASP A 91 -11.28 -10.90 -12.99
C ASP A 91 -10.49 -9.77 -12.30
N LEU A 92 -9.26 -10.05 -11.86
CA LEU A 92 -8.37 -9.09 -11.22
C LEU A 92 -7.37 -8.45 -12.19
N ASP A 93 -7.47 -8.73 -13.49
CA ASP A 93 -6.63 -8.16 -14.55
C ASP A 93 -6.82 -6.65 -14.68
N GLY A 94 -5.70 -5.93 -14.66
CA GLY A 94 -5.72 -4.47 -14.76
C GLY A 94 -6.40 -3.80 -13.56
N ILE A 95 -6.41 -4.42 -12.38
CA ILE A 95 -6.98 -3.87 -11.14
C ILE A 95 -5.88 -3.59 -10.11
N HIS A 96 -5.94 -2.42 -9.48
CA HIS A 96 -5.15 -2.07 -8.29
C HIS A 96 -6.04 -1.95 -7.04
N ALA A 97 -5.44 -2.24 -5.88
CA ALA A 97 -6.08 -2.04 -4.58
C ALA A 97 -5.93 -0.58 -4.14
N VAL A 98 -7.00 0.01 -3.64
CA VAL A 98 -7.06 1.37 -3.10
C VAL A 98 -7.61 1.29 -1.68
N ILE A 99 -7.01 2.03 -0.74
CA ILE A 99 -7.53 2.16 0.61
C ILE A 99 -8.48 3.37 0.67
N ARG A 100 -9.72 3.14 1.06
CA ARG A 100 -10.72 4.19 1.33
C ARG A 100 -11.12 4.08 2.80
N GLY A 101 -10.60 4.99 3.63
CA GLY A 101 -10.69 4.85 5.09
C GLY A 101 -9.89 3.64 5.54
N GLU A 102 -10.57 2.64 6.12
CA GLU A 102 -9.95 1.38 6.57
C GLU A 102 -10.23 0.19 5.64
N SER A 103 -10.97 0.39 4.55
CA SER A 103 -11.36 -0.69 3.65
C SER A 103 -10.52 -0.68 2.37
N ALA A 104 -10.08 -1.86 1.94
CA ALA A 104 -9.51 -2.04 0.62
C ALA A 104 -10.64 -2.17 -0.42
N ALA A 105 -10.53 -1.39 -1.50
CA ALA A 105 -11.40 -1.44 -2.67
C ALA A 105 -10.55 -1.71 -3.92
N PHE A 106 -11.21 -2.17 -4.98
CA PHE A 106 -10.56 -2.44 -6.26
C PHE A 106 -10.95 -1.42 -7.31
N GLU A 107 -9.95 -0.86 -7.96
CA GLU A 107 -10.10 0.11 -9.04
C GLU A 107 -9.34 -0.35 -10.27
N ARG A 108 -9.90 -0.08 -11.44
CA ARG A 108 -9.26 -0.42 -12.71
C ARG A 108 -8.16 0.58 -13.00
N TRP A 109 -7.03 0.13 -13.52
CA TRP A 109 -6.04 1.02 -14.11
C TRP A 109 -6.70 1.74 -15.29
N GLN A 110 -6.78 3.07 -15.19
CA GLN A 110 -7.21 3.99 -16.25
C GLN A 110 -6.01 4.76 -16.79
#